data_AF-A0A2S4VHN2-F1
#
_entry.id   AF-A0A2S4VHN2-F1
#
_cell.length_a   1.000
_cell.length_b   1.000
_cell.length_c   1.000
_cell.angle_alpha   90.00
_cell.angle_beta   90.00
_cell.angle_gamma   90.00
#
_symmetry.space_group_name_H-M   'P 1'
#
loop_
_entity.id
_entity.type
_entity.pdbx_description
1 polymer ?
#
loop_
_entity_poly.entity_id
_entity_poly.type
_entity_poly.pdbx_seq_one_letter_code
_entity_poly.pdbx_strand_id
1 'polypeptide(L)'
;MTSPTAPSDPNLKPPPAGGSNWDLGDSSVRNRLTEDITTLQANLDALPLSPEVTATRRKLVNLAIQFGKSLIRPTGVLQPDGLNFGKWFANLEEIGRMVMENQFFFFFFCSNSTYEKIGRAVILASIHESLVAEILAIPACFLMYGRLMMKFNSPSRAAQMYIWYKFWSFKIDPNRHNAGIASALQDLHSEWITINVVFTIDSFLGFVLQVSVVDSGAPY
;
A
#
# COMPACT_ATOMS: atom_id res chain seq x y z
N MET A 1 -56.37 -46.49 72.39
CA MET A 1 -56.25 -45.07 71.99
C MET A 1 -56.74 -44.99 70.54
N THR A 2 -58.07 -44.86 70.33
CA THR A 2 -58.78 -43.62 69.89
C THR A 2 -58.28 -43.16 68.50
N SER A 3 -58.92 -43.59 67.39
CA SER A 3 -60.07 -42.95 66.67
C SER A 3 -59.70 -41.67 65.90
N PRO A 4 -60.46 -41.19 64.88
CA PRO A 4 -61.24 -41.88 63.82
C PRO A 4 -61.28 -41.17 62.41
N THR A 5 -61.68 -41.93 61.39
CA THR A 5 -62.66 -41.69 60.29
C THR A 5 -62.83 -40.34 59.50
N ALA A 6 -62.73 -40.47 58.14
CA ALA A 6 -63.51 -39.87 57.00
C ALA A 6 -63.40 -38.36 56.63
N PRO A 7 -63.91 -37.89 55.46
CA PRO A 7 -64.31 -38.53 54.18
C PRO A 7 -63.64 -37.91 52.91
N SER A 8 -63.83 -38.57 51.75
CA SER A 8 -63.48 -38.07 50.41
C SER A 8 -64.53 -37.06 49.90
N ASP A 9 -64.08 -35.89 49.44
CA ASP A 9 -64.95 -34.84 48.88
C ASP A 9 -64.81 -34.79 47.33
N PRO A 10 -65.89 -35.01 46.55
CA PRO A 10 -65.83 -35.14 45.10
C PRO A 10 -66.22 -33.84 44.39
N ASN A 11 -65.42 -32.77 44.43
CA ASN A 11 -65.63 -31.63 43.52
C ASN A 11 -64.49 -30.61 43.36
N LEU A 12 -63.34 -31.04 42.83
CA LEU A 12 -62.35 -30.09 42.27
C LEU A 12 -62.07 -30.45 40.80
N LYS A 13 -62.64 -29.62 39.93
CA LYS A 13 -62.57 -29.65 38.47
C LYS A 13 -61.11 -29.59 37.98
N PRO A 14 -60.68 -30.43 37.02
CA PRO A 14 -59.32 -30.37 36.49
C PRO A 14 -59.12 -29.12 35.61
N PRO A 15 -57.98 -28.41 35.71
CA PRO A 15 -57.61 -27.39 34.74
C PRO A 15 -57.25 -28.04 33.39
N PRO A 16 -57.54 -27.39 32.26
CA PRO A 16 -57.36 -27.99 30.94
C PRO A 16 -55.88 -28.15 30.59
N ALA A 17 -55.52 -29.36 30.15
CA ALA A 17 -54.25 -29.65 29.49
C ALA A 17 -54.24 -29.03 28.09
N GLY A 18 -53.16 -28.31 27.73
CA GLY A 18 -52.97 -27.86 26.35
C GLY A 18 -52.10 -26.62 26.16
N GLY A 19 -50.93 -26.55 26.80
CA GLY A 19 -49.86 -25.63 26.42
C GLY A 19 -48.59 -26.43 26.22
N SER A 20 -48.26 -26.78 24.98
CA SER A 20 -47.01 -27.44 24.62
C SER A 20 -45.84 -26.51 24.94
N ASN A 21 -45.08 -26.84 25.99
CA ASN A 21 -43.86 -26.17 26.44
C ASN A 21 -42.65 -26.47 25.52
N TRP A 22 -42.87 -26.58 24.20
CA TRP A 22 -41.86 -26.94 23.21
C TRP A 22 -41.50 -25.79 22.25
N ASP A 23 -41.80 -24.54 22.62
CA ASP A 23 -41.27 -23.38 21.89
C ASP A 23 -39.81 -23.15 22.32
N LEU A 24 -38.95 -24.11 21.97
CA LEU A 24 -37.51 -23.99 22.10
C LEU A 24 -37.05 -22.96 21.07
N GLY A 25 -36.65 -21.80 21.57
CA GLY A 25 -36.13 -20.66 20.79
C GLY A 25 -35.10 -21.07 19.75
N ASP A 26 -35.57 -21.21 18.52
CA ASP A 26 -34.81 -21.65 17.35
C ASP A 26 -33.84 -20.56 16.84
N SER A 27 -34.03 -19.29 17.24
CA SER A 27 -33.16 -18.17 16.85
C SER A 27 -31.99 -17.92 17.83
N SER A 28 -32.23 -18.04 19.14
CA SER A 28 -31.21 -17.77 20.16
C SER A 28 -30.10 -18.84 20.17
N VAL A 29 -30.46 -20.11 20.02
CA VAL A 29 -29.49 -21.22 19.99
C VAL A 29 -28.65 -21.20 18.71
N ARG A 30 -29.25 -20.88 17.55
CA ARG A 30 -28.52 -20.74 16.28
C ARG A 30 -27.54 -19.56 16.28
N ASN A 31 -27.93 -18.43 16.89
CA ASN A 31 -27.03 -17.27 17.01
C ASN A 31 -25.82 -17.59 17.91
N ARG A 32 -26.05 -18.26 19.04
CA ARG A 32 -24.97 -18.70 19.94
C ARG A 32 -24.04 -19.73 19.28
N LEU A 33 -24.59 -20.69 18.54
CA LEU A 33 -23.79 -21.66 17.79
C LEU A 33 -22.95 -20.97 16.70
N THR A 34 -23.51 -19.97 16.02
CA THR A 34 -22.79 -19.20 15.00
C THR A 34 -21.65 -18.40 15.64
N GLU A 35 -21.89 -17.74 16.77
CA GLU A 35 -20.87 -17.04 17.55
C GLU A 35 -19.76 -17.99 18.01
N ASP A 36 -20.13 -19.16 18.56
CA ASP A 36 -19.17 -20.17 18.99
C ASP A 36 -18.33 -20.69 17.82
N ILE A 37 -18.95 -20.96 16.66
CA ILE A 37 -18.24 -21.36 15.44
C ILE A 37 -17.28 -20.25 14.98
N THR A 38 -17.72 -18.99 14.94
CA THR A 38 -16.84 -17.88 14.55
C THR A 38 -15.67 -17.70 15.53
N THR A 39 -15.90 -17.91 16.82
CA THR A 39 -14.88 -17.82 17.87
C THR A 39 -13.88 -18.97 17.74
N LEU A 40 -14.35 -20.20 17.50
CA LEU A 40 -13.49 -21.36 17.27
C LEU A 40 -12.68 -21.21 15.98
N GLN A 41 -13.26 -20.64 14.92
CA GLN A 41 -12.56 -20.36 13.67
C GLN A 41 -11.46 -19.33 13.89
N ALA A 42 -11.75 -18.22 14.58
CA ALA A 42 -10.76 -17.19 14.90
C ALA A 42 -9.62 -17.74 15.78
N ASN A 43 -9.94 -18.61 16.74
CA ASN A 43 -8.94 -19.27 17.58
C ASN A 43 -8.07 -20.24 16.78
N LEU A 44 -8.66 -20.99 15.84
CA LEU A 44 -7.94 -21.89 14.94
C LEU A 44 -6.99 -21.11 14.02
N ASP A 45 -7.43 -19.98 13.47
CA ASP A 45 -6.63 -19.09 12.62
C ASP A 45 -5.51 -18.38 13.41
N ALA A 46 -5.71 -18.15 14.72
CA ALA A 46 -4.72 -17.58 15.61
C ALA A 46 -3.68 -18.59 16.11
N LEU A 47 -3.89 -19.90 15.91
CA LEU A 47 -2.89 -20.91 16.29
C LEU A 47 -1.63 -20.73 15.45
N PRO A 48 -0.44 -20.78 16.08
CA PRO A 48 0.82 -20.72 15.35
C PRO A 48 0.91 -21.91 14.39
N LEU A 49 1.27 -21.63 13.13
CA LEU A 49 1.54 -22.65 12.13
C LEU A 49 2.58 -23.64 12.65
N SER A 50 2.37 -24.93 12.37
CA SER A 50 3.33 -25.99 12.68
C SER A 50 4.75 -25.59 12.26
N PRO A 51 5.80 -25.97 13.03
CA PRO A 51 7.19 -25.69 12.69
C PRO A 51 7.55 -26.09 11.25
N GLU A 52 6.98 -27.19 10.76
CA GLU A 52 7.18 -27.70 9.41
C GLU A 52 6.61 -26.76 8.34
N VAL A 53 5.35 -26.32 8.51
CA VAL A 53 4.70 -25.39 7.57
C VAL A 53 5.42 -24.04 7.56
N THR A 54 5.86 -23.57 8.73
CA THR A 54 6.63 -22.33 8.86
C THR A 54 8.02 -22.45 8.22
N ALA A 55 8.67 -23.61 8.31
CA ALA A 55 9.94 -23.86 7.64
C ALA A 55 9.78 -23.92 6.11
N THR A 56 8.76 -24.62 5.61
CA THR A 56 8.43 -24.69 4.18
C THR A 56 8.14 -23.30 3.61
N ARG A 57 7.33 -22.49 4.30
CA ARG A 57 7.07 -21.10 3.90
C ARG A 57 8.37 -20.29 3.78
N ARG A 58 9.26 -20.37 4.77
CA ARG A 58 10.55 -19.67 4.73
C ARG A 58 11.42 -20.10 3.55
N LYS A 59 11.45 -21.41 3.24
CA LYS A 59 12.19 -21.93 2.08
C LYS A 59 11.65 -21.36 0.77
N LEU A 60 10.33 -21.35 0.58
CA LEU A 60 9.69 -20.80 -0.62
C LEU A 60 9.97 -19.30 -0.78
N VAL A 61 9.90 -18.52 0.31
CA VAL A 61 10.25 -17.10 0.30
C VAL A 61 11.70 -16.88 -0.13
N ASN A 62 12.63 -17.64 0.44
CA ASN A 62 14.04 -17.53 0.06
C ASN A 62 14.27 -17.92 -1.40
N LEU A 63 13.58 -18.95 -1.91
CA LEU A 63 13.66 -19.34 -3.31
C LEU A 63 13.17 -18.23 -4.23
N ALA A 64 12.03 -17.60 -3.90
CA ALA A 64 11.49 -16.46 -4.65
C ALA A 64 12.45 -15.26 -4.62
N ILE A 65 13.11 -14.99 -3.49
CA ILE A 65 14.14 -13.96 -3.39
C ILE A 65 15.33 -14.28 -4.30
N GLN A 66 15.84 -15.51 -4.28
CA GLN A 66 16.98 -15.89 -5.13
C GLN A 66 16.61 -15.83 -6.62
N PHE A 67 15.40 -16.25 -6.97
CA PHE A 67 14.90 -16.12 -8.34
C PHE A 67 14.76 -14.65 -8.76
N GLY A 68 14.19 -13.79 -7.91
CA GLY A 68 14.13 -12.36 -8.20
C GLY A 68 15.51 -11.72 -8.36
N LYS A 69 16.50 -12.15 -7.55
CA LYS A 69 17.89 -11.67 -7.67
C LYS A 69 18.56 -12.14 -8.96
N SER A 70 18.31 -13.36 -9.43
CA SER A 70 18.91 -13.85 -10.67
C SER A 70 18.35 -13.16 -11.92
N LEU A 71 17.17 -12.54 -11.82
CA LEU A 71 16.57 -11.74 -12.89
C LEU A 71 17.11 -10.29 -12.95
N ILE A 72 17.94 -9.87 -11.99
CA ILE A 72 18.60 -8.57 -12.01
C ILE A 72 19.73 -8.62 -13.03
N ARG A 73 19.57 -7.85 -14.11
CA ARG A 73 20.59 -7.73 -15.15
C ARG A 73 21.74 -6.87 -14.62
N PRO A 74 22.99 -7.07 -15.07
CA PRO A 74 24.10 -6.20 -14.68
C PRO A 74 23.83 -4.71 -14.99
N THR A 75 23.20 -4.42 -16.13
CA THR A 75 22.78 -3.06 -16.51
C THR A 75 21.56 -2.55 -15.74
N GLY A 76 20.86 -3.45 -15.03
CA GLY A 76 19.68 -3.20 -14.23
C GLY A 76 19.99 -3.02 -12.74
N VAL A 77 21.27 -2.92 -12.33
CA VAL A 77 21.64 -2.46 -10.98
C VAL A 77 21.75 -0.95 -10.98
N LEU A 78 20.89 -0.25 -10.22
CA LEU A 78 20.84 1.20 -10.18
C LEU A 78 22.15 1.80 -9.69
N GLN A 79 22.77 2.61 -10.53
CA GLN A 79 24.03 3.28 -10.22
C GLN A 79 23.82 4.48 -9.28
N PRO A 80 24.85 4.90 -8.52
CA PRO A 80 24.74 6.03 -7.59
C PRO A 80 24.42 7.37 -8.26
N ASP A 81 24.73 7.50 -9.55
CA ASP A 81 24.47 8.68 -10.39
C ASP A 81 23.08 8.66 -11.05
N GLY A 82 22.37 7.52 -10.99
CA GLY A 82 21.07 7.34 -11.63
C GLY A 82 21.09 7.31 -13.16
N LEU A 83 22.25 7.29 -13.84
CA LEU A 83 22.30 7.37 -15.30
C LEU A 83 21.60 6.19 -15.99
N ASN A 84 21.53 5.04 -15.32
CA ASN A 84 20.83 3.86 -15.82
C ASN A 84 19.41 3.69 -15.27
N PHE A 85 18.82 4.74 -14.68
CA PHE A 85 17.52 4.67 -14.02
C PHE A 85 16.41 4.06 -14.88
N GLY A 86 16.27 4.47 -16.14
CA GLY A 86 15.27 3.89 -17.05
C GLY A 86 15.46 2.39 -17.31
N LYS A 87 16.72 1.91 -17.35
CA LYS A 87 17.03 0.47 -17.50
C LYS A 87 16.74 -0.30 -16.21
N TRP A 88 17.05 0.29 -15.06
CA TRP A 88 16.70 -0.27 -13.74
C TRP A 88 15.19 -0.38 -13.56
N PHE A 89 14.45 0.68 -13.91
CA PHE A 89 12.99 0.74 -13.85
C PHE A 89 12.35 -0.40 -14.66
N ALA A 90 12.71 -0.53 -15.94
CA ALA A 90 12.20 -1.59 -16.80
C ALA A 90 12.57 -3.00 -16.30
N ASN A 91 13.74 -3.17 -15.68
CA ASN A 91 14.11 -4.45 -15.09
C ASN A 91 13.26 -4.78 -13.85
N LEU A 92 12.93 -3.78 -13.02
CA LEU A 92 12.05 -3.96 -11.86
C LEU A 92 10.63 -4.34 -12.25
N GLU A 93 10.07 -3.72 -13.31
CA GLU A 93 8.76 -4.11 -13.85
C GLU A 93 8.75 -5.57 -14.28
N GLU A 94 9.82 -6.01 -14.96
CA GLU A 94 9.97 -7.40 -15.38
C GLU A 94 10.10 -8.36 -14.20
N ILE A 95 10.85 -7.99 -13.16
CA ILE A 95 10.97 -8.82 -11.94
C ILE A 95 9.61 -8.89 -11.22
N GLY A 96 8.88 -7.78 -11.12
CA GLY A 96 7.52 -7.76 -10.55
C GLY A 96 6.59 -8.70 -11.30
N ARG A 97 6.61 -8.65 -12.63
CA ARG A 97 5.82 -9.54 -13.49
C ARG A 97 6.18 -11.02 -13.29
N MET A 98 7.47 -11.35 -13.22
CA MET A 98 7.94 -12.75 -13.19
C MET A 98 7.89 -13.38 -11.80
N VAL A 99 8.06 -12.60 -10.72
CA VAL A 99 8.13 -13.11 -9.33
C VAL A 99 6.81 -12.94 -8.58
N MET A 100 6.10 -11.84 -8.85
CA MET A 100 4.90 -11.45 -8.11
C MET A 100 3.63 -11.55 -8.96
N GLU A 101 3.75 -11.95 -10.23
CA GLU A 101 2.66 -11.92 -11.21
C GLU A 101 2.02 -10.53 -11.37
N ASN A 102 2.77 -9.47 -11.04
CA ASN A 102 2.29 -8.10 -11.08
C ASN A 102 3.44 -7.14 -11.46
N GLN A 103 3.39 -6.62 -12.68
CA GLN A 103 4.39 -5.69 -13.20
C GLN A 103 4.49 -4.38 -12.40
N PHE A 104 3.38 -3.97 -11.77
CA PHE A 104 3.29 -2.74 -10.99
C PHE A 104 3.42 -2.99 -9.49
N PHE A 105 3.88 -4.18 -9.08
CA PHE A 105 3.96 -4.57 -7.67
C PHE A 105 4.68 -3.52 -6.81
N PHE A 106 5.81 -3.00 -7.29
CA PHE A 106 6.62 -2.03 -6.55
C PHE A 106 5.99 -0.64 -6.45
N PHE A 107 4.97 -0.35 -7.28
CA PHE A 107 4.37 0.98 -7.43
C PHE A 107 3.20 1.20 -6.48
N PHE A 108 2.73 0.14 -5.82
CA PHE A 108 1.61 0.18 -4.89
C PHE A 108 1.98 -0.46 -3.56
N PHE A 109 1.27 -0.04 -2.50
CA PHE A 109 1.43 -0.61 -1.17
C PHE A 109 1.02 -2.10 -1.17
N CYS A 110 1.80 -2.94 -0.48
CA CYS A 110 1.51 -4.35 -0.29
C CYS A 110 1.25 -4.67 1.19
N SER A 111 0.06 -5.19 1.50
CA SER A 111 -0.27 -5.67 2.85
C SER A 111 0.22 -7.09 3.12
N ASN A 112 0.57 -7.85 2.09
CA ASN A 112 1.06 -9.22 2.23
C ASN A 112 2.53 -9.21 2.66
N SER A 113 2.78 -9.53 3.94
CA SER A 113 4.13 -9.56 4.53
C SER A 113 5.13 -10.49 3.83
N THR A 114 4.64 -11.50 3.10
CA THR A 114 5.48 -12.43 2.32
C THR A 114 6.02 -11.72 1.08
N TYR A 115 5.13 -11.13 0.28
CA TYR A 115 5.53 -10.37 -0.91
C TYR A 115 6.33 -9.13 -0.53
N GLU A 116 5.99 -8.48 0.57
CA GLU A 116 6.74 -7.34 1.08
C GLU A 116 8.21 -7.72 1.38
N LYS A 117 8.44 -8.85 2.05
CA LYS A 117 9.82 -9.35 2.30
C LYS A 117 10.57 -9.64 1.01
N ILE A 118 9.91 -10.26 0.03
CA ILE A 118 10.52 -10.58 -1.26
C ILE A 118 10.86 -9.28 -2.00
N GLY A 119 9.92 -8.33 -2.08
CA GLY A 119 10.08 -7.05 -2.75
C GLY A 119 11.21 -6.21 -2.17
N ARG A 120 11.28 -6.09 -0.83
CA ARG A 120 12.38 -5.37 -0.16
C ARG A 120 13.73 -5.99 -0.49
N ALA A 121 13.84 -7.31 -0.48
CA ALA A 121 15.09 -8.01 -0.79
C ALA A 121 15.52 -7.82 -2.26
N VAL A 122 14.55 -7.78 -3.18
CA VAL A 122 14.81 -7.48 -4.60
C VAL A 122 15.28 -6.04 -4.79
N ILE A 123 14.60 -5.05 -4.19
CA ILE A 123 15.01 -3.64 -4.28
C ILE A 123 16.46 -3.48 -3.80
N LEU A 124 16.78 -4.01 -2.62
CA LEU A 124 18.13 -3.90 -2.04
C LEU A 124 19.20 -4.57 -2.90
N ALA A 125 18.87 -5.67 -3.58
CA ALA A 125 19.80 -6.32 -4.50
C ALA A 125 19.93 -5.60 -5.85
N SER A 126 18.94 -4.77 -6.21
CA SER A 126 18.90 -4.05 -7.49
C SER A 126 19.58 -2.68 -7.45
N ILE A 127 20.19 -2.29 -6.33
CA ILE A 127 20.81 -0.97 -6.15
C ILE A 127 22.29 -1.09 -5.83
N HIS A 128 23.06 -0.07 -6.18
CA HIS A 128 24.46 0.02 -5.81
C HIS A 128 24.64 0.07 -4.29
N GLU A 129 25.74 -0.51 -3.78
CA GLU A 129 26.04 -0.66 -2.35
C GLU A 129 25.97 0.67 -1.58
N SER A 130 26.43 1.76 -2.19
CA SER A 130 26.38 3.11 -1.60
C SER A 130 24.97 3.61 -1.29
N LEU A 131 23.92 3.04 -1.89
CA LEU A 131 22.52 3.41 -1.65
C LEU A 131 21.86 2.50 -0.60
N VAL A 132 22.45 1.34 -0.30
CA VAL A 132 21.82 0.29 0.52
C VAL A 132 21.51 0.79 1.93
N ALA A 133 22.43 1.51 2.58
CA ALA A 133 22.24 1.98 3.95
C ALA A 133 21.03 2.92 4.09
N GLU A 134 20.88 3.85 3.14
CA GLU A 134 19.75 4.80 3.11
C GLU A 134 18.42 4.07 2.86
N ILE A 135 18.40 3.14 1.91
CA ILE A 135 17.19 2.45 1.48
C ILE A 135 16.76 1.35 2.46
N LEU A 136 17.69 0.68 3.13
CA LEU A 136 17.41 -0.36 4.12
C LEU A 136 16.63 0.16 5.33
N ALA A 137 16.85 1.42 5.71
CA ALA A 137 16.17 2.08 6.83
C ALA A 137 14.66 2.26 6.61
N ILE A 138 14.19 2.11 5.37
CA ILE A 138 12.79 2.32 5.01
C ILE A 138 11.99 1.02 5.25
N PRO A 139 10.86 1.08 5.99
CA PRO A 139 10.16 -0.11 6.45
C PRO A 139 9.36 -0.83 5.36
N ALA A 140 8.93 -0.12 4.31
CA ALA A 140 8.07 -0.64 3.26
C ALA A 140 8.73 -0.63 1.87
N CYS A 141 8.52 -1.69 1.11
CA CYS A 141 9.02 -1.89 -0.25
C CYS A 141 8.59 -0.75 -1.19
N PHE A 142 7.30 -0.41 -1.17
CA PHE A 142 6.75 0.71 -1.94
C PHE A 142 7.45 2.04 -1.59
N LEU A 143 7.72 2.29 -0.31
CA LEU A 143 8.40 3.52 0.13
C LEU A 143 9.89 3.51 -0.26
N MET A 144 10.55 2.35 -0.28
CA MET A 144 11.91 2.20 -0.78
C MET A 144 11.98 2.58 -2.27
N TYR A 145 11.05 2.06 -3.07
CA TYR A 145 10.90 2.45 -4.48
C TYR A 145 10.62 3.94 -4.62
N GLY A 146 9.65 4.48 -3.88
CA GLY A 146 9.30 5.91 -3.92
C GLY A 146 10.49 6.82 -3.57
N ARG A 147 11.35 6.42 -2.63
CA ARG A 147 12.58 7.15 -2.30
C ARG A 147 13.57 7.18 -3.47
N LEU A 148 13.76 6.05 -4.15
CA LEU A 148 14.62 5.96 -5.33
C LEU A 148 14.06 6.76 -6.51
N MET A 149 12.74 6.71 -6.73
CA MET A 149 12.05 7.53 -7.72
C MET A 149 12.29 9.02 -7.46
N MET A 150 12.11 9.49 -6.23
CA MET A 150 12.35 10.89 -5.87
C MET A 150 13.81 11.32 -6.12
N LYS A 151 14.76 10.44 -5.81
CA LYS A 151 16.19 10.73 -5.92
C LYS A 151 16.69 10.77 -7.37
N PHE A 152 16.21 9.88 -8.23
CA PHE A 152 16.78 9.64 -9.56
C PHE A 152 15.84 9.93 -10.74
N ASN A 153 14.53 10.04 -10.48
CA ASN A 153 13.54 10.49 -11.46
C ASN A 153 13.19 11.97 -11.26
N SER A 154 14.14 12.76 -10.79
CA SER A 154 13.99 14.21 -10.76
C SER A 154 14.05 14.71 -12.21
N PRO A 155 13.03 15.45 -12.70
CA PRO A 155 13.05 16.04 -14.04
C PRO A 155 14.34 16.85 -14.23
N SER A 156 14.93 16.81 -15.42
CA SER A 156 16.15 17.59 -15.70
C SER A 156 15.93 19.06 -15.36
N ARG A 157 16.99 19.77 -14.93
CA ARG A 157 16.87 21.20 -14.61
C ARG A 157 16.35 22.02 -15.80
N ALA A 158 16.68 21.62 -17.02
CA ALA A 158 16.13 22.20 -18.25
C ALA A 158 14.61 21.96 -18.38
N ALA A 159 14.12 20.75 -18.11
CA ALA A 159 12.69 20.44 -18.11
C ALA A 159 11.94 21.19 -16.99
N GLN A 160 12.56 21.32 -15.82
CA GLN A 160 12.02 22.12 -14.71
C GLN A 160 11.93 23.61 -15.09
N MET A 161 13.01 24.16 -15.67
CA MET A 161 13.04 25.54 -16.17
C MET A 161 12.06 25.78 -17.30
N TYR A 162 11.88 24.82 -18.20
CA TYR A 162 10.90 24.91 -19.28
C TYR A 162 9.46 25.10 -18.75
N ILE A 163 9.03 24.32 -17.75
CA ILE A 163 7.70 24.56 -17.16
C ILE A 163 7.69 25.85 -16.34
N TRP A 164 8.75 26.18 -15.60
CA TRP A 164 8.82 27.44 -14.87
C TRP A 164 8.60 28.64 -15.79
N TYR A 165 9.22 28.65 -16.98
CA TYR A 165 9.01 29.70 -17.97
C TYR A 165 7.59 29.67 -18.57
N LYS A 166 7.00 28.50 -18.83
CA LYS A 166 5.58 28.40 -19.23
C LYS A 166 4.67 29.04 -18.17
N PHE A 167 4.87 28.72 -16.90
CA PHE A 167 4.13 29.27 -15.78
C PHE A 167 4.31 30.79 -15.69
N TRP A 168 5.55 31.28 -15.77
CA TRP A 168 5.87 32.72 -15.74
C TRP A 168 5.32 33.48 -16.94
N SER A 169 5.22 32.82 -18.10
CA SER A 169 4.65 33.39 -19.33
C SER A 169 3.13 33.44 -19.32
N PHE A 170 2.47 32.85 -18.33
CA PHE A 170 1.01 32.90 -18.21
C PHE A 170 0.52 34.35 -18.12
N LYS A 171 -0.38 34.72 -19.03
CA LYS A 171 -1.02 36.03 -19.06
C LYS A 171 -2.51 35.86 -18.84
N ILE A 172 -3.07 36.73 -18.02
CA ILE A 172 -4.52 36.84 -17.86
C ILE A 172 -5.05 37.51 -19.12
N ASP A 173 -5.93 36.81 -19.84
CA ASP A 173 -6.74 37.41 -20.89
C ASP A 173 -7.94 38.11 -20.24
N PRO A 174 -8.01 39.46 -20.27
CA PRO A 174 -9.07 40.20 -19.60
C PRO A 174 -10.46 39.96 -20.23
N ASN A 175 -10.52 39.37 -21.43
CA ASN A 175 -11.77 39.07 -22.13
C ASN A 175 -12.26 37.62 -21.88
N ARG A 176 -11.47 36.79 -21.18
CA ARG A 176 -11.79 35.39 -20.92
C ARG A 176 -12.52 35.23 -19.58
N HIS A 177 -13.50 34.33 -19.53
CA HIS A 177 -14.24 34.03 -18.31
C HIS A 177 -13.33 33.42 -17.22
N ASN A 178 -13.52 33.81 -15.94
CA ASN A 178 -12.67 33.42 -14.80
C ASN A 178 -12.46 31.90 -14.66
N ALA A 179 -13.48 31.10 -15.00
CA ALA A 179 -13.36 29.63 -14.99
C ALA A 179 -12.30 29.10 -15.98
N GLY A 180 -12.13 29.78 -17.13
CA GLY A 180 -11.10 29.44 -18.11
C GLY A 180 -9.67 29.76 -17.64
N ILE A 181 -9.51 30.76 -16.76
CA ILE A 181 -8.23 31.10 -16.13
C ILE A 181 -7.86 30.02 -15.10
N ALA A 182 -8.81 29.64 -14.24
CA ALA A 182 -8.60 28.59 -13.26
C ALA A 182 -8.30 27.23 -13.90
N SER A 183 -9.01 26.87 -14.99
CA SER A 183 -8.72 25.66 -15.76
C SER A 183 -7.30 25.66 -16.31
N ALA A 184 -6.86 26.77 -16.94
CA ALA A 184 -5.51 26.86 -17.50
C ALA A 184 -4.41 26.77 -16.43
N LEU A 185 -4.65 27.31 -15.23
CA LEU A 185 -3.73 27.15 -14.10
C LEU A 185 -3.71 25.69 -13.58
N GLN A 186 -4.85 25.00 -13.55
CA GLN A 186 -4.90 23.58 -13.20
C GLN A 186 -4.23 22.69 -14.25
N ASP A 187 -4.33 23.04 -15.53
CA ASP A 187 -3.64 22.34 -16.62
C ASP A 187 -2.11 22.50 -16.48
N LEU A 188 -1.63 23.72 -16.21
CA LEU A 188 -0.21 23.99 -15.93
C LEU A 188 0.29 23.22 -14.69
N HIS A 189 -0.52 23.16 -13.63
CA HIS A 189 -0.20 22.37 -12.44
C HIS A 189 -0.17 20.86 -12.75
N SER A 190 -1.06 20.36 -13.60
CA SER A 190 -1.08 18.97 -14.04
C SER A 190 0.14 18.62 -14.90
N GLU A 191 0.59 19.54 -15.76
CA GLU A 191 1.86 19.40 -16.50
C GLU A 191 3.04 19.29 -15.53
N TRP A 192 3.07 20.05 -14.43
CA TRP A 192 4.11 19.95 -13.40
C TRP A 192 4.15 18.58 -12.72
N ILE A 193 2.99 18.04 -12.33
CA ILE A 193 2.89 16.70 -11.74
C ILE A 193 3.38 15.63 -12.72
N THR A 194 3.06 15.79 -14.01
CA THR A 194 3.41 14.83 -15.07
C THR A 194 4.92 14.65 -15.21
N ILE A 195 5.73 15.68 -14.97
CA ILE A 195 7.19 15.57 -15.03
C ILE A 195 7.84 15.25 -13.67
N ASN A 196 7.04 14.87 -12.66
CA ASN A 196 7.54 14.52 -11.32
C ASN A 196 8.27 15.69 -10.63
N VAL A 197 7.92 16.94 -10.95
CA VAL A 197 8.43 18.12 -10.22
C VAL A 197 7.69 18.22 -8.89
N VAL A 198 8.35 17.86 -7.79
CA VAL A 198 7.82 18.18 -6.46
C VAL A 198 8.15 19.64 -6.12
N PHE A 199 7.12 20.44 -5.92
CA PHE A 199 7.25 21.86 -5.58
C PHE A 199 7.62 22.01 -4.09
N THR A 200 8.90 21.78 -3.78
CA THR A 200 9.48 22.06 -2.46
C THR A 200 10.01 23.49 -2.40
N ILE A 201 10.29 23.97 -1.19
CA ILE A 201 10.94 25.26 -0.99
C ILE A 201 12.32 25.31 -1.70
N ASP A 202 13.04 24.19 -1.74
CA ASP A 202 14.32 24.08 -2.44
C ASP A 202 14.17 24.20 -3.95
N SER A 203 13.12 23.60 -4.53
CA SER A 203 12.79 23.74 -5.96
C SER A 203 12.48 25.20 -6.29
N PHE A 204 11.67 25.88 -5.47
CA PHE A 204 11.33 27.28 -5.65
C PHE A 204 12.56 28.21 -5.56
N LEU A 205 13.36 28.07 -4.50
CA LEU A 205 14.60 28.85 -4.35
C LEU A 205 15.59 28.57 -5.49
N GLY A 206 15.66 27.32 -5.93
CA GLY A 206 16.44 26.92 -7.09
C GLY A 206 15.99 27.62 -8.38
N PHE A 207 14.69 27.82 -8.59
CA PHE A 207 14.16 28.54 -9.75
C PHE A 207 14.48 30.04 -9.70
N VAL A 208 14.24 30.67 -8.54
CA VAL A 208 14.53 32.09 -8.33
C VAL A 208 16.03 32.38 -8.52
N LEU A 209 16.89 31.51 -7.99
CA LEU A 209 18.34 31.65 -8.16
C LEU A 209 18.73 31.59 -9.64
N GLN A 210 18.20 30.62 -10.39
CA GLN A 210 18.54 30.47 -11.81
C GLN A 210 18.04 31.61 -12.69
N VAL A 211 16.84 32.13 -12.42
CA VAL A 211 16.34 33.33 -13.13
C VAL A 211 17.20 34.54 -12.81
N SER A 212 17.47 34.78 -11.53
CA SER A 212 18.33 35.89 -11.08
C SER A 212 19.72 35.82 -11.71
N VAL A 213 20.24 34.60 -11.85
CA VAL A 213 21.49 34.32 -12.54
C VAL A 213 21.40 34.77 -14.01
N VAL A 214 20.48 34.19 -14.78
CA VAL A 214 20.31 34.52 -16.21
C VAL A 214 20.12 36.03 -16.43
N ASP A 215 19.30 36.68 -15.60
CA ASP A 215 18.99 38.12 -15.72
C ASP A 215 20.17 39.02 -15.30
N SER A 216 21.00 38.57 -14.37
CA SER A 216 22.16 39.34 -13.89
C SER A 216 23.32 39.37 -14.90
N GLY A 217 23.33 38.46 -15.87
CA GLY A 217 24.45 38.28 -16.80
C GLY A 217 25.78 37.98 -16.11
N ALA A 218 25.76 37.53 -14.84
CA ALA A 218 26.99 37.31 -14.10
C ALA A 218 27.74 36.08 -14.65
N PRO A 219 29.09 36.10 -14.64
CA PRO A 219 29.88 34.97 -15.06
C PRO A 219 29.93 33.94 -13.93
N TYR A 220 29.36 32.76 -14.15
CA TYR A 220 29.57 31.57 -13.32
C TYR A 220 30.29 30.52 -14.15
#